data_AF-A0A4D4L3S5-F1
#
_entry.id   AF-A0A4D4L3S5-F1
#
_cell.length_a   1.000
_cell.length_b   1.000
_cell.length_c   1.000
_cell.angle_alpha   90.00
_cell.angle_beta   90.00
_cell.angle_gamma   90.00
#
_symmetry.space_group_name_H-M   'P 1'
#
loop_
_entity.id
_entity.type
_entity.pdbx_description
1 polymer ?
#
loop_
_entity_poly.entity_id
_entity_poly.type
_entity_poly.pdbx_seq_one_letter_code
_entity_poly.pdbx_strand_id
1 'polypeptide(L)'
;MTVAGLVVVGAIVTGAVVLSGGDDGPKAMKLVTPKTLDDGTYTLDKGTDDLDNEGTSVQGSMPEGATSVLAQYKRSDDDNSGLAFSGMYGDISDPDTVRDEMFKGFAGGDGSPSVERKRKRFEPTGADGPSVECEVVKLYDRIYAPACVWAEETDAAMVLDVNAENTSVSDADMDSFAKVTAGIYQDTRKPA
;
A
#
# COMPACT_ATOMS: atom_id res chain seq x y z
N MET A 1 23.26 -4.46 15.19
CA MET A 1 22.18 -5.34 14.68
C MET A 1 21.90 -4.88 13.28
N THR A 2 22.20 -5.71 12.28
CA THR A 2 21.96 -5.42 10.87
C THR A 2 20.45 -5.27 10.65
N VAL A 3 20.04 -4.12 10.12
CA VAL A 3 18.68 -3.86 9.64
C VAL A 3 18.28 -5.07 8.79
N ALA A 4 17.35 -5.89 9.29
CA ALA A 4 16.70 -6.88 8.44
C ALA A 4 15.97 -6.05 7.39
N GLY A 5 16.51 -5.98 6.18
CA GLY A 5 15.97 -5.13 5.12
C GLY A 5 14.47 -5.38 4.99
N LEU A 6 13.68 -4.30 5.07
CA LEU A 6 12.26 -4.37 4.76
C LEU A 6 12.15 -4.91 3.32
N VAL A 7 11.72 -6.17 3.16
CA VAL A 7 11.28 -6.66 1.86
C VAL A 7 9.91 -6.07 1.63
N VAL A 8 9.78 -5.29 0.56
CA VAL A 8 8.49 -4.79 0.09
C VAL A 8 7.78 -5.98 -0.54
N VAL A 9 6.65 -6.36 0.06
CA VAL A 9 5.69 -7.20 -0.64
C VAL A 9 4.90 -6.26 -1.55
N GLY A 10 5.28 -6.20 -2.82
CA GLY A 10 4.57 -5.41 -3.81
C GLY A 10 3.21 -6.03 -4.08
N ALA A 11 2.14 -5.23 -3.98
CA ALA A 11 0.82 -5.67 -4.38
C ALA A 11 0.82 -5.81 -5.91
N ILE A 12 0.53 -7.02 -6.40
CA ILE A 12 0.46 -7.31 -7.83
C ILE A 12 -1.01 -7.28 -8.25
N VAL A 13 -1.31 -6.52 -9.30
CA VAL A 13 -2.65 -6.49 -9.90
C VAL A 13 -2.59 -7.22 -11.24
N THR A 14 -2.95 -8.51 -11.25
CA THR A 14 -3.00 -9.29 -12.49
C THR A 14 -4.37 -9.20 -13.16
N GLY A 15 -4.46 -8.58 -14.33
CA GLY A 15 -5.70 -8.60 -15.11
C GLY A 15 -5.89 -7.42 -16.05
N ALA A 16 -6.81 -7.56 -17.00
CA ALA A 16 -7.24 -6.49 -17.90
C ALA A 16 -8.17 -5.51 -17.15
N VAL A 17 -7.60 -4.68 -16.28
CA VAL A 17 -8.28 -3.46 -15.83
C VAL A 17 -8.23 -2.52 -17.03
N VAL A 18 -9.34 -2.38 -17.74
CA VAL A 18 -9.38 -1.64 -19.00
C VAL A 18 -9.28 -0.16 -18.65
N LEU A 19 -8.19 0.49 -19.03
CA LEU A 19 -8.11 1.95 -18.99
C LEU A 19 -9.12 2.50 -20.00
N SER A 20 -10.26 3.03 -19.52
CA SER A 20 -11.23 3.65 -20.38
C SER A 20 -10.79 5.08 -20.70
N GLY A 21 -10.29 5.34 -21.91
CA GLY A 21 -9.87 6.67 -22.37
C GLY A 21 -11.03 7.64 -22.64
N GLY A 22 -12.04 7.69 -21.76
CA GLY A 22 -13.18 8.60 -21.87
C GLY A 22 -12.90 9.96 -21.22
N ASP A 23 -13.13 11.04 -21.98
CA ASP A 23 -12.90 12.44 -21.56
C ASP A 23 -13.85 12.92 -20.43
N ASP A 24 -14.84 12.11 -20.04
CA ASP A 24 -15.86 12.40 -19.00
C ASP A 24 -15.59 11.70 -17.64
N GLY A 25 -14.40 11.11 -17.46
CA GLY A 25 -13.99 10.44 -16.23
C GLY A 25 -13.69 11.39 -15.05
N PRO A 26 -13.48 10.86 -13.84
CA PRO A 26 -12.99 11.64 -12.70
C PRO A 26 -11.66 12.33 -13.05
N LYS A 27 -11.35 13.41 -12.33
CA LYS A 27 -10.07 14.12 -12.52
C LYS A 27 -8.91 13.16 -12.29
N ALA A 28 -8.06 12.99 -13.31
CA ALA A 28 -6.88 12.16 -13.23
C ALA A 28 -6.00 12.56 -12.03
N MET A 29 -5.62 11.55 -11.25
CA MET A 29 -4.72 11.68 -10.11
C MET A 29 -3.44 10.90 -10.38
N LYS A 30 -2.35 11.33 -9.77
CA LYS A 30 -1.07 10.64 -9.70
C LYS A 30 -0.74 10.32 -8.25
N LEU A 31 -0.01 9.23 -8.07
CA LEU A 31 0.64 8.91 -6.80
C LEU A 31 2.07 9.46 -6.80
N VAL A 32 2.46 10.08 -5.70
CA VAL A 32 3.82 10.56 -5.46
C VAL A 32 4.34 10.02 -4.12
N THR A 33 5.66 9.94 -3.99
CA THR A 33 6.35 9.52 -2.76
C THR A 33 7.00 10.76 -2.12
N PRO A 34 6.25 11.54 -1.31
CA PRO A 34 6.81 12.72 -0.67
C PRO A 34 7.92 12.33 0.32
N LYS A 35 8.77 13.30 0.70
CA LYS A 35 9.86 13.08 1.66
C LYS A 35 9.35 12.63 3.04
N THR A 36 8.15 13.04 3.40
CA THR A 36 7.52 12.73 4.68
C THR A 36 6.05 12.39 4.47
N LEU A 37 5.51 11.53 5.34
CA LEU A 37 4.09 11.19 5.43
C LEU A 37 3.58 11.36 6.87
N ASP A 38 2.26 11.49 7.02
CA ASP A 38 1.56 11.48 8.31
C ASP A 38 2.15 12.53 9.26
N ASP A 39 2.12 13.79 8.84
CA ASP A 39 2.65 14.94 9.60
C ASP A 39 4.12 14.81 10.03
N GLY A 40 4.93 14.04 9.28
CA GLY A 40 6.35 13.85 9.54
C GLY A 40 6.69 12.63 10.40
N THR A 41 5.69 11.83 10.78
CA THR A 41 5.88 10.55 11.48
C THR A 41 6.76 9.60 10.68
N TYR A 42 6.66 9.63 9.36
CA TYR A 42 7.43 8.76 8.47
C TYR A 42 8.31 9.58 7.52
N THR A 43 9.54 9.13 7.32
CA THR A 43 10.51 9.73 6.39
C THR A 43 10.88 8.74 5.30
N LEU A 44 10.91 9.20 4.04
CA LEU A 44 11.25 8.38 2.88
C LEU A 44 12.66 7.80 3.02
N ASP A 45 12.77 6.49 2.92
CA ASP A 45 14.05 5.76 2.89
C ASP A 45 14.43 5.39 1.46
N LYS A 46 13.49 4.82 0.71
CA LYS A 46 13.68 4.40 -0.70
C LYS A 46 12.46 4.73 -1.53
N GLY A 47 12.68 5.34 -2.69
CA GLY A 47 11.64 5.57 -3.69
C GLY A 47 11.56 4.45 -4.73
N THR A 48 10.71 4.65 -5.75
CA THR A 48 10.49 3.65 -6.81
C THR A 48 11.78 3.34 -7.57
N ASP A 49 12.54 4.36 -7.95
CA ASP A 49 13.80 4.18 -8.69
C ASP A 49 14.86 3.44 -7.85
N ASP A 50 14.93 3.73 -6.55
CA ASP A 50 15.86 3.03 -5.65
C ASP A 50 15.52 1.54 -5.55
N LEU A 51 14.23 1.23 -5.42
CA LEU A 51 13.73 -0.15 -5.33
C LEU A 51 13.89 -0.91 -6.65
N ASP A 52 13.64 -0.26 -7.79
CA ASP A 52 13.84 -0.86 -9.12
C ASP A 52 15.32 -1.21 -9.36
N ASN A 53 16.24 -0.31 -8.98
CA ASN A 53 17.69 -0.56 -9.06
C ASN A 53 18.14 -1.72 -8.15
N GLU A 54 17.40 -2.01 -7.08
CA GLU A 54 17.60 -3.15 -6.19
C GLU A 54 16.89 -4.43 -6.67
N GLY A 55 16.22 -4.38 -7.82
CA GLY A 55 15.50 -5.50 -8.43
C GLY A 55 14.09 -5.71 -7.86
N THR A 56 13.55 -4.75 -7.13
CA THR A 56 12.18 -4.76 -6.61
C THR A 56 11.30 -3.86 -7.48
N SER A 57 10.57 -4.47 -8.40
CA SER A 57 9.66 -3.77 -9.31
C SER A 57 8.42 -4.59 -9.56
N VAL A 58 7.27 -3.91 -9.57
CA VAL A 58 5.97 -4.52 -9.91
C VAL A 58 5.44 -4.01 -11.25
N GLN A 59 6.13 -3.07 -11.90
CA GLN A 59 5.65 -2.42 -13.12
C GLN A 59 5.34 -3.42 -14.24
N GLY A 60 6.15 -4.48 -14.39
CA GLY A 60 5.94 -5.52 -15.40
C GLY A 60 4.68 -6.38 -15.17
N SER A 61 4.09 -6.31 -13.98
CA SER A 61 2.85 -6.99 -13.64
C SER A 61 1.63 -6.07 -13.63
N MET A 62 1.82 -4.77 -13.91
CA MET A 62 0.74 -3.80 -13.97
C MET A 62 0.00 -3.85 -15.31
N PRO A 63 -1.30 -3.49 -15.34
CA PRO A 63 -2.03 -3.28 -16.58
C PRO A 63 -1.34 -2.25 -17.51
N GLU A 64 -1.55 -2.38 -18.81
CA GLU A 64 -1.02 -1.42 -19.80
C GLU A 64 -1.51 -0.01 -19.48
N GLY A 65 -0.58 0.96 -19.49
CA GLY A 65 -0.84 2.37 -19.19
C GLY A 65 -0.95 2.72 -17.69
N ALA A 66 -0.95 1.73 -16.80
CA ALA A 66 -0.82 1.98 -15.37
C ALA A 66 0.65 2.22 -14.99
N THR A 67 0.89 3.17 -14.11
CA THR A 67 2.22 3.45 -13.55
C THR A 67 2.29 3.02 -12.10
N SER A 68 3.20 2.10 -11.77
CA SER A 68 3.45 1.68 -10.39
C SER A 68 4.29 2.69 -9.62
N VAL A 69 4.00 2.82 -8.33
CA VAL A 69 4.74 3.66 -7.38
C VAL A 69 5.02 2.84 -6.13
N LEU A 70 6.30 2.61 -5.86
CA LEU A 70 6.78 1.92 -4.67
C LEU A 70 7.56 2.87 -3.78
N ALA A 71 7.47 2.67 -2.47
CA ALA A 71 8.35 3.33 -1.51
C ALA A 71 8.50 2.53 -0.21
N GLN A 72 9.62 2.79 0.47
CA GLN A 72 9.83 2.43 1.86
C GLN A 72 10.01 3.71 2.68
N TYR A 73 9.34 3.77 3.82
CA TYR A 73 9.49 4.84 4.79
C TYR A 73 9.95 4.27 6.13
N LYS A 74 10.81 5.03 6.82
CA LYS A 74 11.18 4.77 8.21
C LYS A 74 10.32 5.59 9.13
N ARG A 75 9.95 5.03 10.27
CA ARG A 75 9.29 5.78 11.33
C ARG A 75 10.34 6.63 12.05
N SER A 76 10.05 7.91 12.25
CA SER A 76 11.03 8.90 12.74
C SER A 76 11.45 8.66 14.20
N ASP A 77 10.64 7.97 15.00
CA ASP A 77 10.87 7.70 16.43
C ASP A 77 11.25 6.23 16.75
N ASP A 78 11.25 5.34 15.76
CA ASP A 78 11.60 3.92 15.93
C ASP A 78 12.23 3.31 14.68
N ASP A 79 13.53 3.00 14.76
CA ASP A 79 14.30 2.38 13.68
C ASP A 79 13.86 0.93 13.33
N ASN A 80 13.02 0.31 14.16
CA ASN A 80 12.46 -1.03 13.91
C ASN A 80 11.04 -0.99 13.34
N SER A 81 10.52 0.20 13.06
CA SER A 81 9.19 0.43 12.47
C SER A 81 9.30 1.25 11.19
N GLY A 82 8.43 0.93 10.23
CA GLY A 82 8.37 1.64 8.95
C GLY A 82 7.13 1.28 8.16
N LEU A 83 7.02 1.88 6.98
CA LEU A 83 5.96 1.61 6.03
C LEU A 83 6.52 1.07 4.73
N ALA A 84 5.86 0.05 4.20
CA ALA A 84 5.96 -0.28 2.78
C ALA A 84 4.74 0.29 2.06
N PHE A 85 4.98 1.04 0.98
CA PHE A 85 3.97 1.63 0.13
C PHE A 85 4.06 0.98 -1.26
N SER A 86 2.94 0.48 -1.76
CA SER A 86 2.81 -0.08 -3.10
C SER A 86 1.53 0.39 -3.74
N GLY A 87 1.62 1.25 -4.73
CA GLY A 87 0.46 1.78 -5.46
C GLY A 87 0.64 1.80 -6.96
N MET A 88 -0.44 2.21 -7.63
CA MET A 88 -0.44 2.52 -9.04
C MET A 88 -1.42 3.65 -9.34
N TYR A 89 -1.20 4.35 -10.45
CA TYR A 89 -2.16 5.31 -11.00
C TYR A 89 -2.35 5.13 -12.50
N GLY A 90 -3.51 5.55 -12.98
CA GLY A 90 -4.07 5.30 -14.32
C GLY A 90 -5.59 5.10 -14.22
N ASP A 91 -6.27 4.97 -15.36
CA ASP A 91 -7.73 4.79 -15.39
C ASP A 91 -8.16 3.40 -14.88
N ILE A 92 -8.68 3.31 -13.67
CA ILE A 92 -9.15 2.06 -13.06
C ILE A 92 -10.66 1.93 -13.27
N SER A 93 -11.06 1.02 -14.16
CA SER A 93 -12.48 0.77 -14.46
C SER A 93 -13.22 -0.04 -13.41
N ASP A 94 -12.51 -0.80 -12.58
CA ASP A 94 -13.09 -1.59 -11.49
C ASP A 94 -12.19 -1.54 -10.24
N PRO A 95 -12.34 -0.50 -9.40
CA PRO A 95 -11.56 -0.34 -8.19
C PRO A 95 -11.75 -1.47 -7.17
N ASP A 96 -12.94 -2.07 -7.13
CA ASP A 96 -13.23 -3.18 -6.21
C ASP A 96 -12.44 -4.44 -6.60
N THR A 97 -12.37 -4.76 -7.90
CA THR A 97 -11.52 -5.86 -8.40
C THR A 97 -10.04 -5.58 -8.13
N VAL A 98 -9.57 -4.34 -8.38
CA VAL A 98 -8.18 -3.96 -8.06
C VAL A 98 -7.87 -4.19 -6.58
N ARG A 99 -8.73 -3.72 -5.68
CA ARG A 99 -8.57 -3.91 -4.23
C ARG A 99 -8.50 -5.40 -3.86
N ASP A 100 -9.36 -6.22 -4.44
CA ASP A 100 -9.36 -7.67 -4.20
C ASP A 100 -8.06 -8.34 -4.68
N GLU A 101 -7.54 -7.97 -5.85
CA GLU A 101 -6.25 -8.48 -6.37
C GLU A 101 -5.08 -8.06 -5.50
N MET A 102 -5.06 -6.82 -5.00
CA MET A 102 -3.98 -6.36 -4.12
C MET A 102 -3.89 -7.21 -2.84
N PHE A 103 -5.01 -7.57 -2.22
CA PHE A 103 -5.01 -8.48 -1.05
C PHE A 103 -4.62 -9.91 -1.41
N LYS A 104 -5.00 -10.41 -2.60
CA LYS A 104 -4.52 -11.72 -3.08
C LYS A 104 -3.00 -11.73 -3.29
N GLY A 105 -2.38 -10.59 -3.57
CA GLY A 105 -0.92 -10.46 -3.69
C GLY A 105 -0.14 -10.95 -2.46
N PHE A 106 -0.76 -10.95 -1.27
CA PHE A 106 -0.16 -11.55 -0.08
C PHE A 106 -0.28 -13.08 -0.02
N ALA A 107 -1.28 -13.65 -0.68
CA ALA A 107 -1.63 -15.06 -0.56
C ALA A 107 -1.19 -15.84 -1.81
N GLY A 108 -0.17 -16.70 -1.70
CA GLY A 108 0.02 -17.74 -2.72
C GLY A 108 1.44 -18.17 -3.12
N GLY A 109 2.40 -18.22 -2.21
CA GLY A 109 3.73 -18.77 -2.46
C GLY A 109 4.39 -19.34 -1.18
N ASP A 110 5.43 -20.16 -1.35
CA ASP A 110 6.28 -20.56 -0.22
C ASP A 110 6.98 -19.31 0.34
N GLY A 111 6.74 -19.00 1.62
CA GLY A 111 7.23 -17.78 2.27
C GLY A 111 6.35 -16.53 2.06
N SER A 112 5.20 -16.67 1.40
CA SER A 112 4.21 -15.59 1.31
C SER A 112 3.55 -15.32 2.67
N PRO A 113 3.15 -14.06 2.95
CA PRO A 113 2.45 -13.74 4.18
C PRO A 113 1.15 -14.55 4.38
N SER A 114 0.91 -15.06 5.58
CA SER A 114 -0.37 -15.67 5.92
C SER A 114 -1.37 -14.61 6.41
N VAL A 115 -2.62 -14.68 5.98
CA VAL A 115 -3.68 -13.80 6.49
C VAL A 115 -4.14 -14.31 7.86
N GLU A 116 -3.92 -13.51 8.91
CA GLU A 116 -4.19 -13.87 10.31
C GLU A 116 -5.45 -13.20 10.86
N ARG A 117 -5.87 -12.08 10.26
CA ARG A 117 -7.16 -11.44 10.53
C ARG A 117 -7.79 -11.02 9.21
N LYS A 118 -9.05 -11.42 9.02
CA LYS A 118 -9.80 -11.14 7.80
C LYS A 118 -10.01 -9.64 7.58
N ARG A 119 -10.14 -9.30 6.30
CA ARG A 119 -10.46 -7.98 5.79
C ARG A 119 -11.66 -7.34 6.50
N LYS A 120 -11.52 -6.06 6.84
CA LYS A 120 -12.56 -5.18 7.36
C LYS A 120 -12.48 -3.81 6.70
N ARG A 121 -13.64 -3.22 6.39
CA ARG A 121 -13.75 -1.85 5.86
C ARG A 121 -13.80 -0.81 6.99
N PHE A 122 -13.18 0.33 6.74
CA PHE A 122 -13.10 1.50 7.60
C PHE A 122 -13.37 2.77 6.79
N GLU A 123 -13.98 3.77 7.44
CA GLU A 123 -14.21 5.10 6.89
C GLU A 123 -13.62 6.14 7.87
N PRO A 124 -12.29 6.27 7.94
CA PRO A 124 -11.61 6.93 9.06
C PRO A 124 -11.89 8.42 9.16
N THR A 125 -12.19 9.05 8.03
CA THR A 125 -12.48 10.49 7.90
C THR A 125 -13.94 10.77 7.51
N GLY A 126 -14.82 9.77 7.61
CA GLY A 126 -16.23 9.87 7.24
C GLY A 126 -16.48 9.79 5.73
N ALA A 127 -17.68 10.22 5.30
CA ALA A 127 -18.18 10.00 3.95
C ALA A 127 -17.41 10.73 2.83
N ASP A 128 -16.66 11.78 3.17
CA ASP A 128 -15.87 12.57 2.21
C ASP A 128 -14.43 12.06 2.06
N GLY A 129 -14.08 10.98 2.78
CA GLY A 129 -12.76 10.38 2.81
C GLY A 129 -12.62 9.08 2.01
N PRO A 130 -11.41 8.51 1.94
CA PRO A 130 -11.24 7.20 1.33
C PRO A 130 -11.93 6.11 2.15
N SER A 131 -12.60 5.19 1.47
CA SER A 131 -12.93 3.88 2.04
C SER A 131 -11.66 3.05 2.07
N VAL A 132 -11.18 2.73 3.27
CA VAL A 132 -9.98 1.92 3.47
C VAL A 132 -10.40 0.52 3.91
N GLU A 133 -9.90 -0.51 3.26
CA GLU A 133 -10.05 -1.88 3.75
C GLU A 133 -8.71 -2.36 4.29
N CYS A 134 -8.72 -3.07 5.42
CA CYS A 134 -7.51 -3.58 6.03
C CYS A 134 -7.64 -5.04 6.43
N GLU A 135 -6.54 -5.77 6.38
CA GLU A 135 -6.39 -7.10 6.95
C GLU A 135 -5.07 -7.19 7.73
N VAL A 136 -4.89 -8.25 8.55
CA VAL A 136 -3.60 -8.49 9.22
C VAL A 136 -2.93 -9.67 8.55
N VAL A 137 -1.71 -9.46 8.09
CA VAL A 137 -0.85 -10.49 7.50
C VAL A 137 0.35 -10.79 8.40
N LYS A 138 0.83 -12.03 8.34
CA LYS A 138 2.03 -12.46 9.05
C LYS A 138 3.23 -12.44 8.12
N LEU A 139 4.17 -11.53 8.33
CA LEU A 139 5.41 -11.40 7.57
C LEU A 139 6.53 -12.21 8.26
N TYR A 140 7.33 -12.92 7.46
CA TYR A 140 8.51 -13.67 7.90
C TYR A 140 8.25 -14.60 9.10
N ASP A 141 7.05 -15.18 9.16
CA ASP A 141 6.58 -16.05 10.23
C ASP A 141 6.59 -15.44 11.65
N ARG A 142 6.79 -14.13 11.80
CA ARG A 142 6.99 -13.50 13.12
C ARG A 142 6.34 -12.12 13.31
N ILE A 143 6.22 -11.31 12.26
CA ILE A 143 5.71 -9.94 12.35
C ILE A 143 4.25 -9.93 11.90
N TYR A 144 3.35 -9.36 12.69
CA TYR A 144 1.96 -9.15 12.31
C TYR A 144 1.79 -7.71 11.83
N ALA A 145 1.54 -7.55 10.54
CA ALA A 145 1.44 -6.26 9.88
C ALA A 145 -0.01 -6.02 9.47
N PRO A 146 -0.66 -4.93 9.91
CA PRO A 146 -1.87 -4.47 9.25
C PRO A 146 -1.50 -3.97 7.84
N ALA A 147 -2.20 -4.49 6.84
CA ALA A 147 -2.11 -4.07 5.45
C ALA A 147 -3.44 -3.40 5.09
N CYS A 148 -3.38 -2.14 4.68
CA CYS A 148 -4.55 -1.34 4.35
C CYS A 148 -4.51 -0.89 2.89
N VAL A 149 -5.66 -0.92 2.21
CA VAL A 149 -5.80 -0.65 0.78
C VAL A 149 -6.89 0.39 0.56
N TRP A 150 -6.64 1.31 -0.36
CA TRP A 150 -7.67 2.05 -1.07
C TRP A 150 -7.60 1.76 -2.56
N ALA A 151 -8.73 1.92 -3.23
CA ALA A 151 -8.79 1.87 -4.68
C ALA A 151 -9.87 2.85 -5.15
N GLU A 152 -9.49 3.71 -6.07
CA GLU A 152 -10.30 4.74 -6.72
C GLU A 152 -10.27 4.49 -8.23
N GLU A 153 -11.07 5.24 -8.99
CA GLU A 153 -11.10 5.15 -10.46
C GLU A 153 -9.83 5.68 -11.15
N THR A 154 -8.88 6.28 -10.42
CA THR A 154 -7.66 6.88 -10.98
C THR A 154 -6.36 6.37 -10.35
N ASP A 155 -6.46 5.72 -9.20
CA ASP A 155 -5.32 5.24 -8.44
C ASP A 155 -5.75 4.23 -7.38
N ALA A 156 -4.83 3.38 -6.99
CA ALA A 156 -5.00 2.45 -5.88
C ALA A 156 -3.67 2.29 -5.17
N ALA A 157 -3.69 2.11 -3.86
CA ALA A 157 -2.47 1.77 -3.15
C ALA A 157 -2.75 0.93 -1.90
N MET A 158 -1.71 0.22 -1.53
CA MET A 158 -1.61 -0.60 -0.35
C MET A 158 -0.46 -0.09 0.51
N VAL A 159 -0.73 0.00 1.81
CA VAL A 159 0.25 0.38 2.82
C VAL A 159 0.34 -0.75 3.84
N LEU A 160 1.55 -1.16 4.19
CA LEU A 160 1.83 -2.08 5.28
C LEU A 160 2.55 -1.35 6.40
N ASP A 161 2.08 -1.53 7.63
CA ASP A 161 2.86 -1.20 8.83
C ASP A 161 3.79 -2.35 9.19
N VAL A 162 5.09 -2.13 8.99
CA VAL A 162 6.12 -3.11 9.33
C VAL A 162 6.77 -2.67 10.62
N ASN A 163 6.31 -3.24 11.73
CA ASN A 163 6.87 -3.02 13.05
C ASN A 163 7.36 -4.34 13.65
N ALA A 164 8.65 -4.44 13.93
CA ALA A 164 9.24 -5.67 14.50
C ALA A 164 8.71 -6.03 15.90
N GLU A 165 8.10 -5.09 16.62
CA GLU A 165 7.48 -5.30 17.92
C GLU A 165 6.08 -5.94 17.83
N ASN A 166 5.42 -5.89 16.67
CA ASN A 166 4.12 -6.52 16.46
C ASN A 166 4.29 -8.04 16.33
N THR A 167 4.28 -8.74 17.47
CA THR A 167 4.57 -10.18 17.56
C THR A 167 3.32 -11.05 17.74
N SER A 168 2.14 -10.42 17.75
CA SER A 168 0.84 -11.07 17.81
C SER A 168 -0.22 -10.31 16.99
N VAL A 169 -1.31 -10.99 16.62
CA VAL A 169 -2.43 -10.38 15.89
C VAL A 169 -3.06 -9.22 16.67
N SER A 170 -2.97 -9.21 18.01
CA SER A 170 -3.46 -8.11 18.85
C SER A 170 -2.62 -6.84 18.77
N ASP A 171 -1.34 -6.95 18.42
CA ASP A 171 -0.46 -5.79 18.28
C ASP A 171 -0.72 -5.03 16.96
N ALA A 172 -1.22 -5.74 15.94
CA ALA A 172 -1.63 -5.17 14.66
C ALA A 172 -3.03 -4.52 14.74
N ASP A 173 -3.08 -3.25 15.13
CA ASP A 173 -4.31 -2.45 15.20
C ASP A 173 -4.72 -1.88 13.83
N MET A 174 -5.68 -2.56 13.19
CA MET A 174 -6.24 -2.12 11.90
C MET A 174 -7.02 -0.79 11.99
N ASP A 175 -7.66 -0.47 13.11
CA ASP A 175 -8.47 0.75 13.22
C ASP A 175 -7.57 1.99 13.28
N SER A 176 -6.53 1.93 14.11
CA SER A 176 -5.51 2.97 14.19
C SER A 176 -4.75 3.09 12.87
N PHE A 177 -4.37 1.97 12.26
CA PHE A 177 -3.63 2.02 10.99
C PHE A 177 -4.47 2.46 9.80
N ALA A 178 -5.78 2.21 9.79
CA ALA A 178 -6.67 2.76 8.77
C ALA A 178 -6.69 4.31 8.79
N LYS A 179 -6.60 4.94 9.96
CA LYS A 179 -6.50 6.41 10.09
C LYS A 179 -5.18 6.93 9.51
N VAL A 180 -4.07 6.28 9.83
CA VAL A 180 -2.75 6.60 9.24
C VAL A 180 -2.81 6.46 7.72
N THR A 181 -3.41 5.38 7.22
CA THR A 181 -3.57 5.14 5.77
C THR A 181 -4.42 6.23 5.10
N ALA A 182 -5.47 6.74 5.76
CA ALA A 182 -6.25 7.85 5.24
C ALA A 182 -5.45 9.18 5.16
N GLY A 183 -4.51 9.40 6.09
CA GLY A 183 -3.54 10.50 5.99
C GLY A 183 -2.59 10.32 4.79
N ILE A 184 -2.02 9.11 4.65
CA ILE A 184 -1.13 8.76 3.51
C ILE A 184 -1.84 8.92 2.16
N TYR A 185 -3.12 8.55 2.07
CA TYR A 185 -3.94 8.79 0.88
C TYR A 185 -3.95 10.28 0.48
N GLN A 186 -4.08 11.20 1.44
CA GLN A 186 -4.06 12.64 1.17
C GLN A 186 -2.66 13.14 0.79
N ASP A 187 -1.63 12.64 1.46
CA ASP A 187 -0.25 13.05 1.22
C ASP A 187 0.25 12.64 -0.17
N THR A 188 -0.10 11.43 -0.59
CA THR A 188 0.45 10.78 -1.80
C THR A 188 -0.34 11.09 -3.07
N ARG A 189 -1.63 11.46 -2.97
CA ARG A 189 -2.44 11.79 -4.16
C ARG A 189 -2.26 13.25 -4.58
N LYS A 190 -1.98 13.46 -5.86
CA LYS A 190 -1.87 14.78 -6.49
C LYS A 190 -2.62 14.82 -7.82
N PRO A 191 -3.23 15.95 -8.20
CA PRO A 191 -3.76 16.12 -9.56
C PRO A 191 -2.69 15.84 -10.62
N ALA A 192 -3.07 15.12 -11.68
CA ALA A 192 -2.18 14.69 -12.77
C ALA A 192 -1.73 15.83 -13.68
#